data_AF-A0A521Z8X0-F1
#
_entry.id   AF-A0A521Z8X0-F1
#
_cell.length_a   1.000
_cell.length_b   1.000
_cell.length_c   1.000
_cell.angle_alpha   90.00
_cell.angle_beta   90.00
_cell.angle_gamma   90.00
#
_symmetry.space_group_name_H-M   'P 1'
#
loop_
_entity.id
_entity.type
_entity.pdbx_description
1 polymer ?
#
loop_
_entity_poly.entity_id
_entity_poly.type
_entity_poly.pdbx_seq_one_letter_code
_entity_poly.pdbx_strand_id
1 'polypeptide(L)'
;MGYYEDVRAELQQTISEWHEVREQAQEYLEHIRDQKKDLEQIIKERQIGFPTLASAFEYYQQLQDQNLVDFLKYKHVPAVRASEVVANMARERRRAISDKKILEYLVAYYESVAPFLIDLKEEVDNISEEDRRILADYSEEELEDKVTNYVSKKEYRKLSTTERNQLALDRYWSRPKSKWQIGKMYERYVGYTYESKGYEVEYVGIFKGLEDLGRDIIASKENEIVVVQCKNWSKFKVIYEKHIFQFFGTVFQYRDANKGRSVKAVFATSTTLSDLAKRFAKELKIELKENFKMNKNYPCIKCNISNKRDKIYHLPFDQQYDKAKITPKRGEFYAKTVKEAEDAGFRRAYRWRGPAQA
;
A
#
# COMPACT_ATOMS: atom_id res chain seq x y z
N MET A 1 -73.85 -29.69 -47.06
CA MET A 1 -72.45 -30.14 -47.23
C MET A 1 -71.42 -29.24 -46.53
N GLY A 2 -71.74 -28.01 -46.07
CA GLY A 2 -70.70 -27.09 -45.51
C GLY A 2 -70.22 -27.33 -44.07
N TYR A 3 -71.11 -27.65 -43.12
CA TYR A 3 -70.74 -27.65 -41.69
C TYR A 3 -69.65 -28.67 -41.29
N TYR A 4 -69.68 -29.87 -41.88
CA TYR A 4 -68.69 -30.92 -41.57
C TYR A 4 -67.33 -30.68 -42.25
N GLU A 5 -67.32 -29.96 -43.37
CA GLU A 5 -66.08 -29.60 -44.07
C GLU A 5 -65.40 -28.42 -43.37
N ASP A 6 -66.16 -27.44 -42.89
CA ASP A 6 -65.65 -26.30 -42.12
C ASP A 6 -65.05 -26.75 -40.78
N VAL A 7 -65.74 -27.62 -40.03
CA VAL A 7 -65.23 -28.18 -38.76
C VAL A 7 -63.97 -29.03 -38.99
N ARG A 8 -63.89 -29.75 -40.11
CA ARG A 8 -62.69 -30.53 -40.46
C ARG A 8 -61.51 -29.63 -40.83
N ALA A 9 -61.76 -28.52 -41.51
CA ALA A 9 -60.74 -27.52 -41.84
C ALA A 9 -60.21 -26.82 -40.57
N GLU A 10 -61.09 -26.41 -39.65
CA GLU A 10 -60.69 -25.84 -38.35
C GLU A 10 -59.89 -26.83 -37.50
N LEU A 11 -60.28 -28.10 -37.47
CA LEU A 11 -59.52 -29.15 -36.77
C LEU A 11 -58.14 -29.36 -37.40
N GLN A 12 -58.04 -29.39 -38.73
CA GLN A 12 -56.75 -29.53 -39.42
C GLN A 12 -55.84 -28.32 -39.19
N GLN A 13 -56.40 -27.11 -39.19
CA GLN A 13 -55.65 -25.90 -38.88
C GLN A 13 -55.15 -25.94 -37.42
N THR A 14 -56.01 -26.29 -36.47
CA THR A 14 -55.65 -26.41 -35.05
C THR A 14 -54.55 -27.46 -34.83
N ILE A 15 -54.64 -28.61 -35.52
CA ILE A 15 -53.62 -29.65 -35.47
C ILE A 15 -52.29 -29.13 -36.03
N SER A 16 -52.32 -28.38 -37.14
CA SER A 16 -51.12 -27.78 -37.73
C SER A 16 -50.44 -26.78 -36.78
N GLU A 17 -51.23 -25.90 -36.15
CA GLU A 17 -50.74 -24.95 -35.14
C GLU A 17 -50.12 -25.69 -33.94
N TRP A 18 -50.74 -26.78 -33.48
CA TRP A 18 -50.18 -27.61 -32.41
C TRP A 18 -48.87 -28.29 -32.79
N HIS A 19 -48.73 -28.74 -34.03
CA HIS A 19 -47.49 -29.34 -34.52
C HIS A 19 -46.36 -28.31 -34.57
N GLU A 20 -46.64 -27.10 -35.05
CA GLU A 20 -45.68 -26.01 -35.14
C GLU A 20 -45.21 -25.56 -33.74
N VAL A 21 -46.14 -25.41 -32.79
CA VAL A 21 -45.80 -25.10 -31.38
C VAL A 21 -44.96 -26.21 -30.75
N ARG A 22 -45.26 -27.48 -31.04
CA ARG A 22 -44.52 -28.63 -30.51
C ARG A 22 -43.09 -28.68 -31.07
N GLU A 23 -42.93 -28.41 -32.36
CA GLU A 23 -41.63 -28.40 -33.04
C GLU A 23 -40.74 -27.27 -32.48
N GLN A 24 -41.29 -26.06 -32.35
CA GLN A 24 -40.60 -24.93 -31.70
C GLN A 24 -40.19 -25.25 -30.25
N ALA A 25 -41.06 -25.92 -29.48
CA ALA A 25 -40.74 -26.32 -28.10
C ALA A 25 -39.61 -27.38 -28.05
N GLN A 26 -39.54 -28.28 -29.04
CA GLN A 26 -38.47 -29.28 -29.15
C GLN A 26 -37.13 -28.65 -29.51
N GLU A 27 -37.10 -27.72 -30.47
CA GLU A 27 -35.89 -26.96 -30.82
C GLU A 27 -35.35 -26.18 -29.62
N TYR A 28 -36.25 -25.52 -28.86
CA TYR A 28 -35.87 -24.78 -27.67
C TYR A 28 -35.27 -25.69 -26.58
N LEU A 29 -35.83 -26.90 -26.41
CA LEU A 29 -35.33 -27.90 -25.46
C LEU A 29 -33.95 -28.44 -25.85
N GLU A 30 -33.70 -28.64 -27.15
CA GLU A 30 -32.38 -29.05 -27.65
C GLU A 30 -31.35 -27.94 -27.45
N HIS A 31 -31.70 -26.69 -27.75
CA HIS A 31 -30.82 -25.55 -27.52
C HIS A 31 -30.40 -25.42 -26.05
N ILE A 32 -31.35 -25.58 -25.10
CA ILE A 32 -31.06 -25.56 -23.66
C ILE A 32 -30.14 -26.73 -23.26
N ARG A 33 -30.30 -27.92 -23.86
CA ARG A 33 -29.45 -29.08 -23.57
C ARG A 33 -28.01 -28.87 -24.03
N ASP A 34 -27.81 -28.26 -25.18
CA ASP A 34 -26.47 -27.99 -25.70
C ASP A 34 -25.77 -26.89 -24.90
N GLN A 35 -26.48 -25.81 -24.56
CA GLN A 35 -25.95 -24.79 -23.63
C GLN A 35 -25.53 -25.38 -22.28
N LYS A 36 -26.28 -26.36 -21.77
CA LYS A 36 -25.93 -27.05 -20.53
C LYS A 36 -24.63 -27.86 -20.65
N LYS A 37 -24.44 -28.57 -21.76
CA LYS A 37 -23.20 -29.35 -22.01
C LYS A 37 -21.97 -28.44 -22.13
N ASP A 38 -22.10 -27.32 -22.85
CA ASP A 38 -21.03 -26.34 -22.98
C ASP A 38 -20.62 -25.76 -21.62
N LEU A 39 -21.61 -25.48 -20.76
CA LEU A 39 -21.37 -25.02 -19.40
C LEU A 39 -20.61 -26.06 -18.55
N GLU A 40 -21.03 -27.33 -18.63
CA GLU A 40 -20.37 -28.45 -17.93
C GLU A 40 -18.91 -28.63 -18.39
N GLN A 41 -18.63 -28.41 -19.66
CA GLN A 41 -17.28 -28.50 -20.22
C GLN A 41 -16.38 -27.32 -19.79
N ILE A 42 -16.91 -26.11 -19.79
CA ILE A 42 -16.19 -24.90 -19.30
C ILE A 42 -15.84 -25.03 -17.80
N ILE A 43 -16.74 -25.59 -16.99
CA ILE A 43 -16.50 -25.87 -15.56
C ILE A 43 -15.32 -26.85 -15.40
N LYS A 44 -15.20 -27.81 -16.31
CA LYS A 44 -14.14 -28.83 -16.29
C LYS A 44 -12.76 -28.27 -16.67
N GLU A 45 -12.71 -27.22 -17.49
CA GLU A 45 -11.47 -26.63 -18.03
C GLU A 45 -10.78 -25.59 -17.09
N ARG A 46 -11.29 -25.44 -15.86
CA ARG A 46 -10.59 -24.94 -14.64
C ARG A 46 -9.86 -23.59 -14.65
N GLN A 47 -9.84 -22.76 -15.71
CA GLN A 47 -9.07 -21.49 -15.65
C GLN A 47 -9.78 -20.19 -16.03
N ILE A 48 -10.99 -20.18 -16.62
CA ILE A 48 -11.63 -18.91 -17.09
C ILE A 48 -13.14 -18.83 -16.77
N GLY A 49 -13.67 -19.65 -15.85
CA GLY A 49 -15.11 -19.92 -15.79
C GLY A 49 -16.01 -19.03 -14.90
N PHE A 50 -15.49 -18.25 -13.94
CA PHE A 50 -16.39 -17.59 -12.96
C PHE A 50 -17.32 -16.52 -13.55
N PRO A 51 -16.84 -15.59 -14.41
CA PRO A 51 -17.73 -14.62 -15.06
C PRO A 51 -18.73 -15.29 -16.01
N THR A 52 -18.32 -16.37 -16.68
CA THR A 52 -19.15 -17.12 -17.63
C THR A 52 -20.27 -17.88 -16.92
N LEU A 53 -19.95 -18.50 -15.77
CA LEU A 53 -20.93 -19.20 -14.93
C LEU A 53 -21.91 -18.22 -14.27
N ALA A 54 -21.41 -17.07 -13.81
CA ALA A 54 -22.27 -16.01 -13.28
C ALA A 54 -23.24 -15.48 -14.33
N SER A 55 -22.74 -15.25 -15.55
CA SER A 55 -23.57 -14.78 -16.68
C SER A 55 -24.64 -15.80 -17.07
N ALA A 56 -24.30 -17.09 -17.10
CA ALA A 56 -25.27 -18.16 -17.36
C ALA A 56 -26.33 -18.28 -16.25
N PHE A 57 -25.91 -18.14 -14.99
CA PHE A 57 -26.83 -18.15 -13.84
C PHE A 57 -27.76 -16.92 -13.86
N GLU A 58 -27.24 -15.73 -14.17
CA GLU A 58 -28.03 -14.51 -14.34
C GLU A 58 -29.07 -14.65 -15.47
N TYR A 59 -28.66 -15.22 -16.60
CA TYR A 59 -29.55 -15.46 -17.74
C TYR A 59 -30.70 -16.41 -17.39
N TYR A 60 -30.40 -17.53 -16.72
CA TYR A 60 -31.44 -18.46 -16.24
C TYR A 60 -32.43 -17.80 -15.29
N GLN A 61 -31.94 -17.00 -14.34
CA GLN A 61 -32.79 -16.26 -13.40
C GLN A 61 -33.62 -15.19 -14.11
N GLN A 62 -33.06 -14.53 -15.13
CA GLN A 62 -33.78 -13.55 -15.94
C GLN A 62 -34.98 -14.18 -16.65
N LEU A 63 -34.83 -15.39 -17.19
CA LEU A 63 -35.92 -16.13 -17.83
C LEU A 63 -37.05 -16.44 -16.84
N GLN A 64 -36.72 -16.84 -15.60
CA GLN A 64 -37.73 -17.10 -14.57
C GLN A 64 -38.49 -15.84 -14.15
N ASP A 65 -37.80 -14.71 -14.02
CA ASP A 65 -38.39 -13.43 -13.62
C ASP A 65 -39.26 -12.81 -14.70
N GLN A 66 -38.89 -13.00 -15.97
CA GLN A 66 -39.60 -12.42 -17.10
C GLN A 66 -41.04 -12.97 -17.20
N ASN A 67 -41.26 -14.24 -16.86
CA ASN A 67 -42.58 -14.86 -16.85
C ASN A 67 -43.57 -14.14 -15.92
N LEU A 68 -43.13 -13.76 -14.72
CA LEU A 68 -43.98 -13.06 -13.76
C LEU A 68 -44.24 -11.60 -14.19
N VAL A 69 -43.21 -10.95 -14.74
CA VAL A 69 -43.32 -9.58 -15.28
C VAL A 69 -44.30 -9.54 -16.45
N ASP A 70 -44.16 -10.47 -17.40
CA ASP A 70 -45.01 -10.56 -18.58
C ASP A 70 -46.46 -10.93 -18.22
N PHE A 71 -46.65 -11.85 -17.28
CA PHE A 71 -47.98 -12.16 -16.74
C PHE A 71 -48.66 -10.91 -16.18
N LEU A 72 -47.96 -10.13 -15.34
CA LEU A 72 -48.52 -8.91 -14.76
C LEU A 72 -48.82 -7.83 -15.81
N LYS A 73 -48.03 -7.78 -16.88
CA LYS A 73 -48.15 -6.81 -17.97
C LYS A 73 -49.27 -7.13 -18.94
N TYR A 74 -49.49 -8.41 -19.26
CA TYR A 74 -50.43 -8.84 -20.31
C TYR A 74 -51.67 -9.59 -19.82
N LYS A 75 -51.85 -9.80 -18.51
CA LYS A 75 -53.11 -10.37 -17.97
C LYS A 75 -54.32 -9.52 -18.37
N HIS A 76 -55.51 -10.14 -18.39
CA HIS A 76 -56.78 -9.55 -18.82
C HIS A 76 -57.06 -8.14 -18.27
N VAL A 77 -56.64 -7.84 -17.04
CA VAL A 77 -56.61 -6.47 -16.51
C VAL A 77 -55.15 -6.09 -16.22
N PRO A 78 -54.45 -5.39 -17.13
CA PRO A 78 -53.01 -5.13 -17.02
C PRO A 78 -52.61 -4.41 -15.72
N ALA A 79 -51.57 -4.90 -15.05
CA ALA A 79 -51.01 -4.31 -13.83
C ALA A 79 -49.61 -3.71 -14.10
N VAL A 80 -49.54 -2.72 -15.00
CA VAL A 80 -48.29 -2.18 -15.55
C VAL A 80 -47.35 -1.67 -14.45
N ARG A 81 -47.83 -0.84 -13.51
CA ARG A 81 -47.00 -0.35 -12.39
C ARG A 81 -46.45 -1.47 -11.51
N ALA A 82 -47.25 -2.50 -11.25
CA ALA A 82 -46.80 -3.65 -10.48
C ALA A 82 -45.73 -4.45 -11.25
N SER A 83 -45.87 -4.57 -12.58
CA SER A 83 -44.88 -5.24 -13.42
C SER A 83 -43.53 -4.51 -13.43
N GLU A 84 -43.53 -3.17 -13.41
CA GLU A 84 -42.31 -2.36 -13.34
C GLU A 84 -41.60 -2.50 -11.99
N VAL A 85 -42.35 -2.48 -10.89
CA VAL A 85 -41.80 -2.68 -9.54
C VAL A 85 -41.19 -4.07 -9.42
N VAL A 86 -41.91 -5.11 -9.86
CA VAL A 86 -41.42 -6.50 -9.84
C VAL A 86 -40.19 -6.66 -10.72
N ALA A 87 -40.14 -6.03 -11.89
CA ALA A 87 -38.97 -6.08 -12.78
C ALA A 87 -37.71 -5.45 -12.16
N ASN A 88 -37.87 -4.34 -11.43
CA ASN A 88 -36.76 -3.70 -10.72
C ASN A 88 -36.28 -4.54 -9.53
N MET A 89 -37.18 -5.04 -8.70
CA MET A 89 -36.84 -5.92 -7.56
C MET A 89 -36.18 -7.22 -8.05
N ALA A 90 -36.68 -7.81 -9.13
CA ALA A 90 -36.10 -8.99 -9.75
C ALA A 90 -34.67 -8.73 -10.22
N ARG A 91 -34.40 -7.57 -10.83
CA ARG A 91 -33.05 -7.18 -11.27
C ARG A 91 -32.07 -7.06 -10.11
N GLU A 92 -32.47 -6.39 -9.03
CA GLU A 92 -31.63 -6.25 -7.82
C GLU A 92 -31.36 -7.61 -7.17
N ARG A 93 -32.41 -8.44 -7.05
CA ARG A 93 -32.28 -9.80 -6.55
C ARG A 93 -31.32 -10.63 -7.39
N ARG A 94 -31.40 -10.56 -8.73
CA ARG A 94 -30.50 -11.29 -9.64
C ARG A 94 -29.05 -10.92 -9.43
N ARG A 95 -28.75 -9.61 -9.34
CA ARG A 95 -27.40 -9.13 -9.05
C ARG A 95 -26.90 -9.67 -7.71
N ALA A 96 -27.68 -9.54 -6.64
CA ALA A 96 -27.30 -10.02 -5.32
C ALA A 96 -27.06 -11.54 -5.26
N ILE A 97 -27.89 -12.34 -5.94
CA ILE A 97 -27.70 -13.80 -5.99
C ILE A 97 -26.47 -14.15 -6.84
N SER A 98 -26.26 -13.47 -7.97
CA SER A 98 -25.07 -13.64 -8.82
C SER A 98 -23.79 -13.36 -8.04
N ASP A 99 -23.71 -12.20 -7.39
CA ASP A 99 -22.57 -11.80 -6.55
C ASP A 99 -22.31 -12.82 -5.43
N LYS A 100 -23.37 -13.25 -4.74
CA LYS A 100 -23.28 -14.29 -3.71
C LYS A 100 -22.69 -15.58 -4.27
N LYS A 101 -23.17 -16.05 -5.42
CA LYS A 101 -22.70 -17.29 -6.04
C LYS A 101 -21.25 -17.18 -6.50
N ILE A 102 -20.85 -16.05 -7.10
CA ILE A 102 -19.45 -15.77 -7.43
C ILE A 102 -18.57 -15.89 -6.19
N LEU A 103 -18.97 -15.27 -5.08
CA LEU A 103 -18.21 -15.33 -3.82
C LEU A 103 -18.13 -16.74 -3.26
N GLU A 104 -19.23 -17.49 -3.22
CA GLU A 104 -19.24 -18.89 -2.79
C GLU A 104 -18.26 -19.74 -3.62
N TYR A 105 -18.25 -19.55 -4.95
CA TYR A 105 -17.34 -20.25 -5.83
C TYR A 105 -15.87 -19.83 -5.66
N LEU A 106 -15.61 -18.53 -5.44
CA LEU A 106 -14.26 -18.04 -5.15
C LEU A 106 -13.74 -18.62 -3.84
N VAL A 107 -14.57 -18.67 -2.79
CA VAL A 107 -14.20 -19.28 -1.50
C VAL A 107 -13.90 -20.76 -1.69
N ALA A 108 -14.78 -21.52 -2.35
CA ALA A 108 -14.55 -22.94 -2.60
C ALA A 108 -13.28 -23.19 -3.45
N TYR A 109 -13.01 -22.32 -4.42
CA TYR A 109 -11.78 -22.37 -5.19
C TYR A 109 -10.55 -22.12 -4.32
N TYR A 110 -10.56 -21.08 -3.50
CA TYR A 110 -9.48 -20.78 -2.56
C TYR A 110 -9.25 -21.94 -1.58
N GLU A 111 -10.30 -22.50 -0.99
CA GLU A 111 -10.23 -23.70 -0.16
C GLU A 111 -9.62 -24.89 -0.91
N SER A 112 -9.90 -25.05 -2.21
CA SER A 112 -9.33 -26.14 -3.03
C SER A 112 -7.84 -25.97 -3.35
N VAL A 113 -7.38 -24.75 -3.61
CA VAL A 113 -5.97 -24.47 -3.96
C VAL A 113 -5.10 -24.26 -2.71
N ALA A 114 -5.72 -23.93 -1.58
CA ALA A 114 -5.10 -23.72 -0.28
C ALA A 114 -5.89 -24.46 0.80
N PRO A 115 -5.79 -25.81 0.90
CA PRO A 115 -6.55 -26.60 1.87
C PRO A 115 -6.37 -26.18 3.33
N PHE A 116 -5.24 -25.56 3.68
CA PHE A 116 -4.99 -24.99 5.01
C PHE A 116 -6.00 -23.89 5.40
N LEU A 117 -6.74 -23.32 4.44
CA LEU A 117 -7.82 -22.37 4.72
C LEU A 117 -9.02 -23.03 5.40
N ILE A 118 -9.22 -24.34 5.23
CA ILE A 118 -10.28 -25.10 5.91
C ILE A 118 -9.97 -25.17 7.40
N ASP A 119 -8.75 -25.56 7.75
CA ASP A 119 -8.29 -25.59 9.15
C ASP A 119 -8.37 -24.19 9.80
N LEU A 120 -7.96 -23.16 9.06
CA LEU A 120 -8.05 -21.77 9.52
C LEU A 120 -9.50 -21.31 9.76
N LYS A 121 -10.45 -21.76 8.94
CA LYS A 121 -11.88 -21.43 9.07
C LYS A 121 -12.47 -22.04 10.34
N GLU A 122 -12.12 -23.28 10.67
CA GLU A 122 -12.53 -23.95 11.91
C GLU A 122 -11.89 -23.31 13.16
N GLU A 123 -10.65 -22.83 13.06
CA GLU A 123 -10.01 -22.03 14.12
C GLU A 123 -10.69 -20.66 14.31
N VAL A 124 -11.16 -20.04 13.22
CA VAL A 124 -11.86 -18.74 13.25
C VAL A 124 -13.25 -18.82 13.90
N ASP A 125 -13.96 -19.93 13.74
CA ASP A 125 -15.26 -20.13 14.38
C ASP A 125 -15.14 -20.32 15.91
N ASN A 126 -13.96 -20.72 16.40
CA ASN A 126 -13.65 -20.92 17.82
C ASN A 126 -12.72 -19.83 18.42
N ILE A 127 -12.75 -18.61 17.88
CA ILE A 127 -11.93 -17.49 18.40
C ILE A 127 -12.40 -17.10 19.81
N SER A 128 -11.49 -17.19 20.78
CA SER A 128 -11.69 -16.71 22.15
C SER A 128 -12.02 -15.21 22.18
N GLU A 129 -12.73 -14.72 23.20
CA GLU A 129 -12.97 -13.28 23.36
C GLU A 129 -11.67 -12.45 23.39
N GLU A 130 -10.59 -13.06 23.89
CA GLU A 130 -9.26 -12.46 23.88
C GLU A 130 -8.70 -12.32 22.44
N ASP A 131 -8.83 -13.35 21.61
CA ASP A 131 -8.39 -13.28 20.22
C ASP A 131 -9.24 -12.32 19.39
N ARG A 132 -10.55 -12.19 19.67
CA ARG A 132 -11.40 -11.14 19.06
C ARG A 132 -10.91 -9.75 19.41
N ARG A 133 -10.59 -9.51 20.69
CA ARG A 133 -9.98 -8.24 21.14
C ARG A 133 -8.64 -7.98 20.47
N ILE A 134 -7.82 -9.00 20.24
CA ILE A 134 -6.52 -8.85 19.58
C ILE A 134 -6.66 -8.54 18.08
N LEU A 135 -7.67 -9.09 17.43
CA LEU A 135 -7.93 -8.90 16.00
C LEU A 135 -8.76 -7.64 15.69
N ALA A 136 -9.42 -7.06 16.70
CA ALA A 136 -10.14 -5.80 16.60
C ALA A 136 -9.25 -4.69 16.02
N ASP A 137 -9.86 -3.75 15.30
CA ASP A 137 -9.13 -2.60 14.74
C ASP A 137 -8.31 -1.85 15.78
N TYR A 138 -7.25 -1.19 15.30
CA TYR A 138 -6.46 -0.33 16.17
C TYR A 138 -7.36 0.79 16.68
N SER A 139 -7.31 1.04 17.98
CA SER A 139 -7.88 2.25 18.55
C SER A 139 -7.20 3.50 17.97
N GLU A 140 -7.85 4.65 18.07
CA GLU A 140 -7.26 5.92 17.62
C GLU A 140 -5.90 6.19 18.29
N GLU A 141 -5.76 5.83 19.58
CA GLU A 141 -4.50 5.97 20.32
C GLU A 141 -3.40 5.04 19.77
N GLU A 142 -3.72 3.79 19.45
CA GLU A 142 -2.77 2.86 18.83
C GLU A 142 -2.31 3.35 17.45
N LEU A 143 -3.21 3.93 16.64
CA LEU A 143 -2.89 4.46 15.31
C LEU A 143 -1.94 5.68 15.36
N GLU A 144 -1.85 6.37 16.50
CA GLU A 144 -0.83 7.41 16.70
C GLU A 144 0.59 6.83 16.70
N ASP A 145 0.77 5.58 17.16
CA ASP A 145 2.08 4.92 17.13
C ASP A 145 2.42 4.46 15.72
N LYS A 146 3.45 5.06 15.13
CA LYS A 146 3.94 4.71 13.79
C LYS A 146 4.45 3.27 13.67
N VAL A 147 4.71 2.56 14.78
CA VAL A 147 5.01 1.13 14.80
C VAL A 147 3.88 0.29 14.22
N THR A 148 2.61 0.71 14.36
CA THR A 148 1.45 -0.01 13.79
C THR A 148 1.51 -0.15 12.27
N ASN A 149 2.27 0.71 11.58
CA ASN A 149 2.52 0.57 10.14
C ASN A 149 3.38 -0.66 9.81
N TYR A 150 4.17 -1.15 10.77
CA TYR A 150 5.18 -2.20 10.58
C TYR A 150 4.84 -3.52 11.27
N VAL A 151 3.98 -3.50 12.29
CA VAL A 151 3.56 -4.72 13.02
C VAL A 151 2.07 -4.99 12.87
N SER A 152 1.69 -6.26 12.91
CA SER A 152 0.29 -6.68 12.96
C SER A 152 -0.31 -6.37 14.32
N LYS A 153 -1.65 -6.33 14.41
CA LYS A 153 -2.37 -6.10 15.67
C LYS A 153 -1.99 -7.11 16.76
N LYS A 154 -1.86 -8.39 16.37
CA LYS A 154 -1.41 -9.48 17.25
C LYS A 154 -0.01 -9.23 17.80
N GLU A 155 0.93 -8.83 16.95
CA GLU A 155 2.29 -8.51 17.37
C GLU A 155 2.33 -7.26 18.24
N TYR A 156 1.56 -6.23 17.90
CA TYR A 156 1.50 -4.98 18.66
C TYR A 156 1.01 -5.23 20.11
N ARG A 157 -0.04 -6.03 20.27
CA ARG A 157 -0.69 -6.27 21.56
C ARG A 157 0.00 -7.35 22.40
N LYS A 158 0.65 -8.35 21.79
CA LYS A 158 1.35 -9.45 22.50
C LYS A 158 2.82 -9.16 22.83
N LEU A 159 3.54 -8.41 21.98
CA LEU A 159 4.97 -8.17 22.20
C LEU A 159 5.24 -7.06 23.21
N SER A 160 6.32 -7.22 23.97
CA SER A 160 6.85 -6.14 24.80
C SER A 160 7.21 -4.91 23.96
N THR A 161 7.26 -3.73 24.58
CA THR A 161 7.60 -2.48 23.88
C THR A 161 8.95 -2.57 23.16
N THR A 162 9.97 -3.14 23.82
CA THR A 162 11.31 -3.34 23.27
C THR A 162 11.29 -4.22 22.01
N GLU A 163 10.68 -5.41 22.12
CA GLU A 163 10.61 -6.38 21.01
C GLU A 163 9.80 -5.84 19.84
N ARG A 164 8.67 -5.20 20.14
CA ARG A 164 7.79 -4.58 19.15
C ARG A 164 8.48 -3.46 18.38
N ASN A 165 9.17 -2.57 19.08
CA ASN A 165 9.93 -1.47 18.48
C ASN A 165 11.08 -2.00 17.62
N GLN A 166 11.79 -3.04 18.09
CA GLN A 166 12.87 -3.66 17.33
C GLN A 166 12.35 -4.36 16.08
N LEU A 167 11.26 -5.14 16.18
CA LEU A 167 10.62 -5.79 15.04
C LEU A 167 10.15 -4.77 13.99
N ALA A 168 9.59 -3.64 14.44
CA ALA A 168 9.21 -2.55 13.56
C ALA A 168 10.41 -1.91 12.85
N LEU A 169 11.53 -1.73 13.55
CA LEU A 169 12.79 -1.25 12.97
C LEU A 169 13.34 -2.23 11.92
N ASP A 170 13.34 -3.53 12.22
CA ASP A 170 13.83 -4.56 11.30
C ASP A 170 12.98 -4.59 10.02
N ARG A 171 11.65 -4.50 10.17
CA ARG A 171 10.71 -4.40 9.04
C ARG A 171 10.81 -3.09 8.28
N TYR A 172 11.09 -1.98 8.97
CA TYR A 172 11.38 -0.72 8.30
C TYR A 172 12.55 -0.89 7.34
N TRP A 173 13.60 -1.65 7.71
CA TRP A 173 14.75 -1.90 6.84
C TRP A 173 14.47 -2.90 5.72
N SER A 174 13.76 -3.99 5.99
CA SER A 174 13.50 -5.06 5.01
C SER A 174 12.47 -4.69 3.94
N ARG A 175 11.47 -3.86 4.28
CA ARG A 175 10.41 -3.48 3.33
C ARG A 175 10.96 -2.74 2.11
N PRO A 176 10.38 -2.97 0.91
CA PRO A 176 10.64 -2.17 -0.28
C PRO A 176 10.40 -0.69 -0.01
N LYS A 177 11.19 0.18 -0.67
CA LYS A 177 11.16 1.62 -0.44
C LYS A 177 10.97 2.37 -1.74
N SER A 178 10.23 3.46 -1.67
CA SER A 178 10.10 4.37 -2.80
C SER A 178 11.44 5.08 -3.07
N LYS A 179 11.61 5.59 -4.30
CA LYS A 179 12.80 6.38 -4.67
C LYS A 179 13.02 7.56 -3.72
N TRP A 180 11.94 8.20 -3.30
CA TRP A 180 11.97 9.31 -2.34
C TRP A 180 12.48 8.86 -0.97
N GLN A 181 11.97 7.75 -0.42
CA GLN A 181 12.45 7.20 0.85
C GLN A 181 13.93 6.80 0.79
N ILE A 182 14.37 6.24 -0.34
CA ILE A 182 15.79 5.89 -0.57
C ILE A 182 16.70 7.13 -0.58
N GLY A 183 16.23 8.24 -1.17
CA GLY A 183 16.91 9.53 -1.13
C GLY A 183 17.01 10.09 0.30
N LYS A 184 15.88 10.18 0.98
CA LYS A 184 15.80 10.63 2.38
C LYS A 184 16.69 9.82 3.32
N MET A 185 16.74 8.50 3.16
CA MET A 185 17.63 7.65 3.96
C MET A 185 19.11 7.90 3.69
N TYR A 186 19.45 8.19 2.44
CA TYR A 186 20.82 8.53 2.08
C TYR A 186 21.26 9.86 2.70
N GLU A 187 20.39 10.88 2.65
CA GLU A 187 20.62 12.16 3.33
C GLU A 187 20.80 11.94 4.85
N ARG A 188 19.93 11.15 5.48
CA ARG A 188 20.07 10.77 6.90
C ARG A 188 21.43 10.13 7.19
N TYR A 189 21.86 9.17 6.37
CA TYR A 189 23.15 8.50 6.52
C TYR A 189 24.33 9.47 6.37
N VAL A 190 24.31 10.32 5.33
CA VAL A 190 25.36 11.34 5.13
C VAL A 190 25.40 12.26 6.35
N GLY A 191 24.25 12.75 6.82
CA GLY A 191 24.16 13.61 8.01
C GLY A 191 24.69 12.92 9.27
N TYR A 192 24.33 11.65 9.49
CA TYR A 192 24.89 10.81 10.56
C TYR A 192 26.43 10.80 10.54
N THR A 193 27.06 10.71 9.36
CA THR A 193 28.53 10.72 9.26
C THR A 193 29.16 12.04 9.69
N TYR A 194 28.44 13.16 9.57
CA TYR A 194 28.87 14.48 10.04
C TYR A 194 28.58 14.68 11.53
N GLU A 195 27.40 14.29 12.01
CA GLU A 195 27.07 14.33 13.45
C GLU A 195 28.04 13.46 14.26
N SER A 196 28.42 12.28 13.75
CA SER A 196 29.44 11.41 14.36
C SER A 196 30.82 12.06 14.45
N LYS A 197 31.11 13.08 13.63
CA LYS A 197 32.34 13.90 13.67
C LYS A 197 32.17 15.18 14.51
N GLY A 198 31.02 15.34 15.17
CA GLY A 198 30.69 16.47 16.03
C GLY A 198 30.27 17.73 15.28
N TYR A 199 29.77 17.62 14.04
CA TYR A 199 29.09 18.73 13.37
C TYR A 199 27.64 18.82 13.83
N GLU A 200 27.13 20.04 13.95
CA GLU A 200 25.69 20.27 14.03
C GLU A 200 25.11 20.22 12.63
N VAL A 201 24.13 19.34 12.40
CA VAL A 201 23.59 19.06 11.06
C VAL A 201 22.15 19.55 10.91
N GLU A 202 21.89 20.28 9.83
CA GLU A 202 20.56 20.64 9.36
C GLU A 202 20.21 19.84 8.10
N TYR A 203 19.10 19.10 8.15
CA TYR A 203 18.61 18.25 7.05
C TYR A 203 17.65 19.02 6.13
N VAL A 204 18.18 20.00 5.41
CA VAL A 204 17.40 20.94 4.59
C VAL A 204 16.58 20.23 3.51
N GLY A 205 17.12 19.21 2.84
CA GLY A 205 16.40 18.45 1.79
C GLY A 205 15.13 17.77 2.31
N ILE A 206 15.17 17.26 3.54
CA ILE A 206 14.02 16.60 4.19
C ILE A 206 12.89 17.60 4.50
N PHE A 207 13.22 18.84 4.87
CA PHE A 207 12.24 19.85 5.29
C PHE A 207 11.78 20.79 4.18
N LYS A 208 12.66 21.14 3.23
CA LYS A 208 12.38 22.12 2.17
C LYS A 208 12.06 21.49 0.82
N GLY A 209 12.31 20.19 0.62
CA GLY A 209 11.96 19.50 -0.62
C GLY A 209 12.54 20.20 -1.84
N LEU A 210 11.70 20.67 -2.77
CA LEU A 210 12.12 21.38 -3.98
C LEU A 210 12.69 22.79 -3.72
N GLU A 211 12.39 23.39 -2.57
CA GLU A 211 12.87 24.73 -2.18
C GLU A 211 14.26 24.68 -1.52
N ASP A 212 14.85 23.49 -1.38
CA ASP A 212 16.17 23.30 -0.80
C ASP A 212 17.31 23.91 -1.65
N LEU A 213 17.01 24.24 -2.91
CA LEU A 213 17.96 24.67 -3.93
C LEU A 213 19.12 23.66 -4.12
N GLY A 214 18.84 22.38 -3.88
CA GLY A 214 19.81 21.29 -3.96
C GLY A 214 20.84 21.26 -2.83
N ARG A 215 20.59 21.94 -1.71
CA ARG A 215 21.45 21.89 -0.51
C ARG A 215 20.83 20.91 0.47
N ASP A 216 21.06 19.62 0.27
CA ASP A 216 20.36 18.59 1.07
C ASP A 216 20.73 18.66 2.56
N ILE A 217 22.00 18.94 2.87
CA ILE A 217 22.52 18.99 4.25
C ILE A 217 23.42 20.21 4.45
N ILE A 218 23.28 20.87 5.60
CA ILE A 218 24.20 21.90 6.08
C ILE A 218 24.80 21.41 7.40
N ALA A 219 26.08 21.09 7.40
CA ALA A 219 26.82 20.68 8.59
C ALA A 219 27.71 21.81 9.07
N SER A 220 27.59 22.24 10.32
CA SER A 220 28.37 23.35 10.88
C SER A 220 29.18 22.92 12.09
N LYS A 221 30.42 23.41 12.17
CA LYS A 221 31.32 23.16 13.30
C LYS A 221 32.24 24.36 13.42
N GLU A 222 32.12 25.09 14.53
CA GLU A 222 32.91 26.30 14.78
C GLU A 222 32.81 27.29 13.59
N ASN A 223 33.94 27.69 13.00
CA ASN A 223 33.97 28.61 11.86
C ASN A 223 33.78 27.93 10.49
N GLU A 224 33.59 26.61 10.46
CA GLU A 224 33.40 25.84 9.23
C GLU A 224 31.92 25.51 9.00
N ILE A 225 31.47 25.68 7.76
CA ILE A 225 30.20 25.15 7.25
C ILE A 225 30.50 24.25 6.06
N VAL A 226 29.91 23.07 6.04
CA VAL A 226 29.93 22.14 4.91
C VAL A 226 28.53 22.03 4.35
N VAL A 227 28.33 22.56 3.15
CA VAL A 227 27.10 22.39 2.38
C VAL A 227 27.25 21.12 1.55
N VAL A 228 26.31 20.18 1.68
CA VAL A 228 26.39 18.87 1.03
C VAL A 228 25.17 18.67 0.13
N GLN A 229 25.43 18.31 -1.13
CA GLN A 229 24.40 17.74 -2.01
C GLN A 229 24.56 16.22 -2.06
N CYS A 230 23.44 15.53 -1.96
CA CYS A 230 23.31 14.09 -1.87
C CYS A 230 22.57 13.54 -3.11
N LYS A 231 23.19 12.58 -3.83
CA LYS A 231 22.53 11.87 -4.95
C LYS A 231 22.68 10.36 -4.80
N ASN A 232 21.61 9.71 -4.37
CA ASN A 232 21.57 8.24 -4.28
C ASN A 232 20.98 7.62 -5.57
N TRP A 233 21.82 7.45 -6.59
CA TRP A 233 21.42 6.93 -7.90
C TRP A 233 21.89 5.48 -8.12
N SER A 234 21.31 4.82 -9.11
CA SER A 234 21.76 3.48 -9.54
C SER A 234 23.22 3.53 -9.99
N LYS A 235 23.97 2.46 -9.71
CA LYS A 235 25.41 2.32 -10.02
C LYS A 235 25.75 2.47 -11.52
N PHE A 236 24.76 2.27 -12.39
CA PHE A 236 24.93 2.38 -13.84
C PHE A 236 24.63 3.77 -14.38
N LYS A 237 24.12 4.68 -13.54
CA LYS A 237 23.87 6.07 -13.93
C LYS A 237 25.13 6.89 -13.69
N VAL A 238 25.42 7.79 -14.62
CA VAL A 238 26.48 8.78 -14.49
C VAL A 238 25.86 10.13 -14.16
N ILE A 239 26.48 10.86 -13.25
CA ILE A 239 26.12 12.24 -12.94
C ILE A 239 26.90 13.17 -13.86
N TYR A 240 26.16 14.00 -14.59
CA TYR A 240 26.72 14.97 -15.54
C TYR A 240 26.81 16.37 -14.92
N GLU A 241 27.57 17.22 -15.58
CA GLU A 241 28.02 18.56 -15.18
C GLU A 241 26.88 19.49 -14.74
N LYS A 242 25.67 19.35 -15.31
CA LYS A 242 24.51 20.15 -14.93
C LYS A 242 24.25 20.16 -13.41
N HIS A 243 24.49 19.03 -12.74
CA HIS A 243 24.28 18.92 -11.30
C HIS A 243 25.36 19.66 -10.50
N ILE A 244 26.60 19.64 -11.00
CA ILE A 244 27.71 20.39 -10.40
C ILE A 244 27.49 21.89 -10.56
N PHE A 245 27.04 22.34 -11.73
CA PHE A 245 26.74 23.76 -11.96
C PHE A 245 25.57 24.26 -11.11
N GLN A 246 24.49 23.48 -11.04
CA GLN A 246 23.34 23.80 -10.18
C GLN A 246 23.78 23.92 -8.72
N PHE A 247 24.54 22.95 -8.22
CA PHE A 247 25.02 22.95 -6.84
C PHE A 247 25.98 24.12 -6.57
N PHE A 248 26.89 24.39 -7.49
CA PHE A 248 27.81 25.51 -7.38
C PHE A 248 27.07 26.83 -7.23
N GLY A 249 26.05 27.09 -8.07
CA GLY A 249 25.28 28.33 -8.00
C GLY A 249 24.63 28.54 -6.63
N THR A 250 24.14 27.46 -6.01
CA THR A 250 23.39 27.55 -4.75
C THR A 250 24.32 27.62 -3.54
N VAL A 251 25.49 26.97 -3.62
CA VAL A 251 26.60 27.15 -2.68
C VAL A 251 27.18 28.56 -2.78
N PHE A 252 27.33 29.12 -3.99
CA PHE A 252 27.83 30.48 -4.20
C PHE A 252 26.90 31.50 -3.51
N GLN A 253 25.58 31.37 -3.73
CA GLN A 253 24.58 32.16 -3.03
C GLN A 253 24.68 32.00 -1.51
N TYR A 254 24.85 30.78 -1.01
CA TYR A 254 24.98 30.51 0.42
C TYR A 254 26.26 31.11 1.03
N ARG A 255 27.38 31.07 0.29
CA ARG A 255 28.65 31.71 0.64
C ARG A 255 28.49 33.23 0.78
N ASP A 256 27.84 33.87 -0.19
CA ASP A 256 27.61 35.32 -0.15
C ASP A 256 26.72 35.74 1.03
N ALA A 257 25.74 34.90 1.41
CA ALA A 257 24.93 35.15 2.60
C ALA A 257 25.66 34.92 3.94
N ASN A 258 26.80 34.21 3.94
CA ASN A 258 27.54 33.82 5.15
C ASN A 258 28.98 34.35 5.15
N LYS A 259 29.16 35.64 4.82
CA LYS A 259 30.48 36.31 4.83
C LYS A 259 31.11 36.21 6.22
N GLY A 260 32.34 35.73 6.28
CA GLY A 260 33.09 35.54 7.54
C GLY A 260 33.22 34.08 8.00
N ARG A 261 32.44 33.14 7.44
CA ARG A 261 32.57 31.70 7.71
C ARG A 261 33.23 30.97 6.55
N SER A 262 33.95 29.89 6.85
CA SER A 262 34.56 29.03 5.84
C SER A 262 33.53 28.03 5.32
N VAL A 263 32.98 28.28 4.12
CA VAL A 263 31.94 27.43 3.51
C VAL A 263 32.53 26.49 2.45
N LYS A 264 32.57 25.21 2.78
CA LYS A 264 32.98 24.11 1.90
C LYS A 264 31.76 23.49 1.19
N ALA A 265 31.99 23.00 -0.02
CA ALA A 265 30.98 22.35 -0.84
C ALA A 265 31.36 20.89 -1.05
N VAL A 266 30.44 19.97 -0.74
CA VAL A 266 30.64 18.53 -0.92
C VAL A 266 29.51 17.98 -1.76
N PHE A 267 29.84 17.22 -2.80
CA PHE A 267 28.87 16.49 -3.60
C PHE A 267 29.05 15.00 -3.36
N ALA A 268 28.09 14.39 -2.66
CA ALA A 268 28.10 12.98 -2.27
C ALA A 268 27.15 12.16 -3.14
N THR A 269 27.64 11.09 -3.73
CA THR A 269 26.85 10.22 -4.59
C THR A 269 27.19 8.74 -4.44
N SER A 270 26.19 7.89 -4.59
CA SER A 270 26.35 6.43 -4.60
C SER A 270 26.95 5.88 -5.91
N THR A 271 27.09 6.73 -6.93
CA THR A 271 27.60 6.39 -8.27
C THR A 271 28.79 7.31 -8.64
N THR A 272 29.15 7.34 -9.92
CA THR A 272 30.24 8.16 -10.47
C THR A 272 29.73 9.39 -11.24
N LEU A 273 30.65 10.33 -11.44
CA LEU A 273 30.48 11.52 -12.27
C LEU A 273 31.20 11.34 -13.62
N SER A 274 30.75 12.06 -14.64
CA SER A 274 31.49 12.16 -15.91
C SER A 274 32.83 12.87 -15.71
N ASP A 275 33.83 12.60 -16.56
CA ASP A 275 35.14 13.25 -16.46
C ASP A 275 35.04 14.77 -16.58
N LEU A 276 34.12 15.25 -17.43
CA LEU A 276 33.80 16.66 -17.57
C LEU A 276 33.26 17.25 -16.26
N ALA A 277 32.35 16.56 -15.58
CA ALA A 277 31.81 16.98 -14.29
C ALA A 277 32.88 16.97 -13.19
N LYS A 278 33.79 15.98 -13.19
CA LYS A 278 34.93 15.93 -12.25
C LYS A 278 35.88 17.11 -12.43
N ARG A 279 36.20 17.43 -13.69
CA ARG A 279 37.01 18.61 -14.04
C ARG A 279 36.37 19.88 -13.50
N PHE A 280 35.07 20.08 -13.74
CA PHE A 280 34.36 21.26 -13.25
C PHE A 280 34.25 21.30 -11.73
N ALA A 281 34.02 20.17 -11.05
CA ALA A 281 33.98 20.13 -9.59
C ALA A 281 35.33 20.58 -8.99
N LYS A 282 36.45 20.17 -9.60
CA LYS A 282 37.79 20.62 -9.19
C LYS A 282 37.96 22.14 -9.35
N GLU A 283 37.62 22.70 -10.52
CA GLU A 283 37.71 24.15 -10.78
C GLU A 283 36.82 24.98 -9.84
N LEU A 284 35.60 24.48 -9.58
CA LEU A 284 34.61 25.15 -8.73
C LEU A 284 34.81 24.89 -7.23
N LYS A 285 35.89 24.18 -6.86
CA LYS A 285 36.26 23.83 -5.47
C LYS A 285 35.12 23.10 -4.74
N ILE A 286 34.55 22.10 -5.42
CA ILE A 286 33.56 21.16 -4.88
C ILE A 286 34.26 19.82 -4.63
N GLU A 287 34.26 19.38 -3.38
CA GLU A 287 34.77 18.07 -2.99
C GLU A 287 33.79 16.98 -3.47
N LEU A 288 34.31 15.95 -4.13
CA LEU A 288 33.51 14.83 -4.62
C LEU A 288 33.66 13.61 -3.72
N LYS A 289 32.54 13.01 -3.32
CA LYS A 289 32.47 11.69 -2.69
C LYS A 289 31.73 10.73 -3.62
N GLU A 290 32.46 10.20 -4.59
CA GLU A 290 31.98 9.19 -5.54
C GLU A 290 31.88 7.81 -4.89
N ASN A 291 30.97 6.97 -5.40
CA ASN A 291 30.75 5.60 -4.90
C ASN A 291 30.51 5.55 -3.38
N PHE A 292 30.06 6.64 -2.78
CA PHE A 292 29.79 6.75 -1.36
C PHE A 292 28.44 6.11 -1.07
N LYS A 293 28.44 4.78 -0.90
CA LYS A 293 27.23 3.99 -0.66
C LYS A 293 26.79 4.11 0.79
N MET A 294 25.47 4.15 1.01
CA MET A 294 24.90 4.04 2.34
C MET A 294 25.13 2.63 2.89
N ASN A 295 25.81 2.56 4.03
CA ASN A 295 25.84 1.35 4.84
C ASN A 295 24.44 1.16 5.45
N LYS A 296 23.68 0.14 5.05
CA LYS A 296 22.33 -0.10 5.60
C LYS A 296 22.31 -0.54 7.07
N ASN A 297 23.47 -0.92 7.61
CA ASN A 297 23.62 -1.38 8.99
C ASN A 297 24.17 -0.29 9.92
N TYR A 298 24.14 0.99 9.51
CA TYR A 298 24.55 2.09 10.38
C TYR A 298 23.56 2.25 11.55
N PRO A 299 24.03 2.71 12.73
CA PRO A 299 23.14 2.96 13.85
C PRO A 299 22.22 4.13 13.50
N CYS A 300 20.92 3.87 13.46
CA CYS A 300 19.90 4.82 12.97
C CYS A 300 18.87 5.19 14.03
N ILE A 301 19.06 4.80 15.29
CA ILE A 301 18.20 5.21 16.39
C ILE A 301 18.85 6.43 17.03
N LYS A 302 18.18 7.59 16.96
CA LYS A 302 18.70 8.83 17.53
C LYS A 302 18.38 8.88 19.03
N CYS A 303 19.38 8.82 19.89
CA CYS A 303 19.25 8.96 21.33
C CYS A 303 19.67 10.37 21.75
N ASN A 304 18.71 11.25 22.03
CA ASN A 304 18.97 12.64 22.40
C ASN A 304 18.44 12.99 23.80
N ILE A 305 18.96 14.07 24.37
CA ILE A 305 18.61 14.52 25.71
C ILE A 305 17.78 15.80 25.56
N SER A 306 16.53 15.76 26.03
CA SER A 306 15.62 16.90 25.95
C SER A 306 16.15 18.10 26.75
N ASN A 307 15.61 19.29 26.51
CA ASN A 307 15.94 20.47 27.34
C ASN A 307 15.57 20.27 28.82
N LYS A 308 14.59 19.39 29.10
CA LYS A 308 14.19 18.97 30.45
C LYS A 308 15.05 17.82 31.01
N ARG A 309 16.13 17.45 30.31
CA ARG A 309 17.05 16.35 30.62
C ARG A 309 16.44 14.94 30.52
N ASP A 310 15.32 14.78 29.81
CA ASP A 310 14.79 13.45 29.50
C ASP A 310 15.67 12.76 28.46
N LYS A 311 16.08 11.53 28.74
CA LYS A 311 16.73 10.64 27.76
C LYS A 311 15.68 10.00 26.87
N ILE A 312 15.58 10.45 25.63
CA ILE A 312 14.60 9.94 24.66
C ILE A 312 15.27 9.43 23.39
N TYR A 313 14.75 8.35 22.83
CA TYR A 313 15.19 7.87 21.52
C TYR A 313 14.08 7.98 20.47
N HIS A 314 14.51 8.17 19.23
CA HIS A 314 13.64 8.26 18.06
C HIS A 314 14.00 7.17 17.05
N LEU A 315 13.00 6.40 16.64
CA LEU A 315 13.09 5.47 15.52
C LEU A 315 13.00 6.24 14.19
N PRO A 316 13.55 5.72 13.08
CA PRO A 316 13.60 6.43 11.79
C PRO A 316 12.24 6.80 11.19
N PHE A 317 11.15 6.22 11.69
CA PHE A 317 9.77 6.50 11.29
C PHE A 317 8.98 7.32 12.34
N ASP A 318 9.61 7.73 13.44
CA ASP A 318 8.99 8.61 14.42
C ASP A 318 8.90 10.06 13.89
N GLN A 319 7.85 10.78 14.28
CA GLN A 319 7.53 12.11 13.77
C GLN A 319 8.66 13.14 13.97
N GLN A 320 9.38 13.04 15.09
CA GLN A 320 10.44 13.99 15.46
C GLN A 320 11.84 13.54 15.02
N TYR A 321 11.99 12.38 14.36
CA TYR A 321 13.29 11.82 14.03
C TYR A 321 14.19 12.78 13.22
N ASP A 322 13.64 13.44 12.21
CA ASP A 322 14.40 14.34 11.35
C ASP A 322 14.71 15.69 12.03
N LYS A 323 13.93 16.06 13.06
CA LYS A 323 14.12 17.27 13.85
C LYS A 323 15.10 17.07 15.00
N ALA A 324 15.14 15.86 15.56
CA ALA A 324 16.11 15.47 16.58
C ALA A 324 17.51 15.52 15.99
N LYS A 325 18.40 16.28 16.62
CA LYS A 325 19.83 16.36 16.31
C LYS A 325 20.60 15.59 17.36
N ILE A 326 21.72 14.98 16.97
CA ILE A 326 22.62 14.30 17.90
C ILE A 326 23.85 15.16 18.17
N THR A 327 24.05 15.48 19.44
CA THR A 327 25.18 16.25 19.95
C THR A 327 26.03 15.37 20.87
N PRO A 328 27.08 14.69 20.37
CA PRO A 328 27.88 13.76 21.17
C PRO A 328 28.44 14.36 22.47
N LYS A 329 28.78 15.66 22.46
CA LYS A 329 29.27 16.40 23.64
C LYS A 329 28.27 16.43 24.80
N ARG A 330 26.97 16.21 24.55
CA ARG A 330 25.91 16.16 25.57
C ARG A 330 25.64 14.74 26.08
N GLY A 331 26.35 13.72 25.58
CA GLY A 331 26.05 12.31 25.84
C GLY A 331 24.94 11.74 24.97
N GLU A 332 24.58 12.44 23.89
CA GLU A 332 23.64 11.96 22.86
C GLU A 332 24.38 11.08 21.86
N PHE A 333 23.73 10.05 21.34
CA PHE A 333 24.40 9.12 20.43
C PHE A 333 23.41 8.42 19.51
N TYR A 334 23.96 7.66 18.56
CA TYR A 334 23.20 6.78 17.69
C TYR A 334 23.29 5.35 18.18
N ALA A 335 22.15 4.71 18.44
CA ALA A 335 22.08 3.30 18.76
C ALA A 335 21.76 2.46 17.52
N LYS A 336 22.27 1.24 17.47
CA LYS A 336 21.99 0.24 16.43
C LYS A 336 20.72 -0.56 16.74
N THR A 337 20.44 -0.81 18.02
CA THR A 337 19.27 -1.59 18.46
C THR A 337 18.47 -0.83 19.50
N VAL A 338 17.18 -1.13 19.59
CA VAL A 338 16.30 -0.56 20.62
C VAL A 338 16.82 -0.92 22.01
N LYS A 339 17.27 -2.16 22.19
CA LYS A 339 17.86 -2.63 23.45
C LYS A 339 19.07 -1.80 23.85
N GLU A 340 19.98 -1.50 22.92
CA GLU A 340 21.15 -0.64 23.19
C GLU A 340 20.75 0.78 23.66
N ALA A 341 19.68 1.35 23.08
CA ALA A 341 19.17 2.64 23.52
C ALA A 341 18.56 2.56 24.93
N GLU A 342 17.75 1.53 25.20
CA GLU A 342 17.07 1.32 26.48
C GLU A 342 18.04 0.97 27.61
N ASP A 343 19.04 0.13 27.35
CA ASP A 343 20.10 -0.23 28.29
C ASP A 343 20.94 1.01 28.68
N ALA A 344 21.06 2.01 27.79
CA ALA A 344 21.68 3.30 28.07
C ALA A 344 20.76 4.30 28.83
N GLY A 345 19.54 3.85 29.16
CA GLY A 345 18.53 4.60 29.90
C GLY A 345 17.68 5.54 29.05
N PHE A 346 17.62 5.35 27.73
CA PHE A 346 16.75 6.13 26.85
C PHE A 346 15.41 5.42 26.66
N ARG A 347 14.32 6.16 26.77
CA ARG A 347 12.97 5.65 26.45
C ARG A 347 12.51 6.16 25.10
N ARG A 348 11.59 5.46 24.42
CA ARG A 348 11.05 5.95 23.14
C ARG A 348 10.34 7.29 23.31
N ALA A 349 10.52 8.18 22.33
CA ALA A 349 9.78 9.42 22.20
C ALA A 349 8.35 9.20 21.65
N TYR A 350 7.55 8.43 22.38
CA TYR A 350 6.11 8.27 22.18
C TYR A 350 5.41 8.78 23.45
N ARG A 351 4.21 9.40 23.32
CA ARG A 351 3.53 10.19 24.38
C ARG A 351 3.64 9.52 25.75
N TRP A 352 4.55 10.02 26.59
CA TRP A 352 4.58 9.67 28.00
C TRP A 352 3.47 10.46 28.68
N ARG A 353 2.36 9.79 28.99
CA ARG A 353 1.51 10.23 30.09
C ARG A 353 2.24 9.77 31.34
N GLY A 354 2.64 10.70 32.21
CA GLY A 354 3.24 10.34 33.49
C GLY A 354 2.31 9.44 34.30
N PRO A 355 2.79 8.86 35.41
CA PRO A 355 1.86 8.22 36.35
C PRO A 355 0.75 9.22 36.64
N ALA A 356 -0.51 8.80 36.41
CA ALA A 356 -1.66 9.60 36.78
C ALA A 356 -1.46 10.03 38.23
N GLN A 357 -1.44 11.33 38.49
CA GLN A 357 -1.52 11.80 39.86
C GLN A 357 -2.82 11.25 40.41
N ALA A 358 -2.69 10.33 41.38
CA ALA A 358 -3.79 9.74 42.11
C ALA A 358 -4.54 10.82 42.91
#